data_AF-A0AAW0BI64-F1
#
_entry.id   AF-A0AAW0BI64-F1
#
_cell.length_a   1.000
_cell.length_b   1.000
_cell.length_c   1.000
_cell.angle_alpha   90.00
_cell.angle_beta   90.00
_cell.angle_gamma   90.00
#
_symmetry.space_group_name_H-M   'P 1'
#
loop_
_entity.id
_entity.type
_entity.pdbx_description
1 polymer ?
#
loop_
_entity_poly.entity_id
_entity_poly.type
_entity_poly.pdbx_seq_one_letter_code
_entity_poly.pdbx_strand_id
1 'polypeptide(L)'
;MPKRDIKSWNAGYIIEGLAILLSIQSNDMYKDRHVVIQIFLHRAGAYSPTLDRVTRSVLAATKYPRWNNVQGILNINDDGKVGASSLIRGLSNVLANKESYGSDVSDYVEGYLGNQVEVSVSINFFWPILTQSRQYNAVLEQATRNGTNVYGYPWLGPPHSVANYSAEEQLKATSVLIAGIRLSSKPEKPPPLETPRSSRNTNSNAGVIVGGILGGLLFATLVIIGSLLIIRRRHERNSNRVSESVGDIQPFPVGFTTAERVCRESSSIAKP
;
A
#
# COMPACT_ATOMS: atom_id res chain seq x y z
N MET A 1 24.41 -15.12 5.61
CA MET A 1 24.41 -13.83 6.35
C MET A 1 23.19 -13.80 7.26
N PRO A 2 23.34 -13.66 8.58
CA PRO A 2 22.19 -13.50 9.47
C PRO A 2 21.44 -12.21 9.06
N LYS A 3 20.12 -12.32 8.87
CA LYS A 3 19.26 -11.14 8.64
C LYS A 3 19.40 -10.26 9.87
N ARG A 4 20.14 -9.15 9.75
CA ARG A 4 20.25 -8.17 10.83
C ARG A 4 18.84 -7.72 11.18
N ASP A 5 18.48 -7.83 12.46
CA ASP A 5 17.21 -7.33 12.95
C ASP A 5 17.15 -5.82 12.71
N ILE A 6 16.35 -5.43 11.72
CA ILE A 6 16.08 -4.03 11.42
C ILE A 6 15.22 -3.51 12.57
N LYS A 7 15.60 -2.38 13.14
CA LYS A 7 14.84 -1.73 14.20
C LYS A 7 13.75 -0.83 13.62
N SER A 8 12.58 -0.79 14.25
CA SER A 8 11.41 -0.02 13.77
C SER A 8 11.67 1.47 13.60
N TRP A 9 12.48 2.07 14.48
CA TRP A 9 12.87 3.49 14.37
C TRP A 9 13.65 3.81 13.09
N ASN A 10 14.52 2.88 12.63
CA ASN A 10 15.24 3.07 11.36
C ASN A 10 14.27 3.16 10.18
N ALA A 11 13.27 2.28 10.15
CA ALA A 11 12.25 2.32 9.10
C ALA A 11 11.42 3.61 9.17
N GLY A 12 11.04 4.04 10.37
CA GLY A 12 10.34 5.32 10.57
C GLY A 12 11.12 6.51 10.00
N TYR A 13 12.41 6.64 10.31
CA TYR A 13 13.24 7.72 9.77
C TYR A 13 13.46 7.62 8.26
N ILE A 14 13.61 6.41 7.72
CA ILE A 14 13.73 6.21 6.26
C ILE A 14 12.45 6.64 5.56
N ILE A 15 11.28 6.22 6.06
CA ILE A 15 9.98 6.61 5.50
C ILE A 15 9.82 8.12 5.58
N GLU A 16 10.12 8.73 6.72
CA GLU A 16 10.04 10.17 6.92
C GLU A 16 10.98 10.96 5.99
N GLY A 17 12.25 10.56 5.89
CA GLY A 17 13.23 11.22 5.04
C GLY A 17 12.86 11.11 3.56
N LEU A 18 12.43 9.94 3.11
CA LEU A 18 11.96 9.75 1.75
C LEU A 18 10.67 10.53 1.47
N ALA A 19 9.77 10.65 2.46
CA ALA A 19 8.57 11.44 2.35
C ALA A 19 8.88 12.93 2.15
N ILE A 20 9.78 13.48 2.95
CA ILE A 20 10.25 14.87 2.81
C ILE A 20 10.93 15.09 1.45
N LEU A 21 11.76 14.14 1.00
CA LEU A 21 12.39 14.24 -0.32
C LEU A 21 11.37 14.28 -1.46
N LEU A 22 10.32 13.45 -1.39
CA LEU A 22 9.24 13.45 -2.36
C LEU A 22 8.44 14.74 -2.35
N SER A 23 8.11 15.28 -1.17
CA SER A 23 7.38 16.54 -1.09
C SER A 23 8.18 17.71 -1.69
N ILE A 24 9.52 17.72 -1.50
CA ILE A 24 10.41 18.71 -2.12
C ILE A 24 10.43 18.52 -3.65
N GLN A 25 10.56 17.28 -4.14
CA GLN A 25 10.58 16.97 -5.57
C GLN A 25 9.25 17.30 -6.27
N SER A 26 8.14 17.20 -5.55
CA SER A 26 6.78 17.46 -6.05
C SER A 26 6.47 18.96 -6.20
N ASN A 27 7.25 19.84 -5.57
CA ASN A 27 6.95 21.27 -5.51
C ASN A 27 7.32 21.98 -6.83
N ASP A 28 6.45 22.89 -7.30
CA ASP A 28 6.46 23.45 -8.66
C ASP A 28 7.78 24.11 -9.08
N MET A 29 8.58 24.58 -8.12
CA MET A 29 9.89 25.20 -8.36
C MET A 29 10.90 24.27 -9.07
N TYR A 30 10.71 22.95 -9.00
CA TYR A 30 11.51 21.96 -9.73
C TYR A 30 10.84 21.42 -10.99
N LYS A 31 9.54 21.65 -11.18
CA LYS A 31 8.85 21.21 -12.39
C LYS A 31 9.48 21.88 -13.60
N ASP A 32 9.75 23.19 -13.55
CA ASP A 32 10.19 23.99 -14.70
C ASP A 32 11.54 23.54 -15.33
N ARG A 33 12.39 22.81 -14.59
CA ARG A 33 13.64 22.22 -15.13
C ARG A 33 13.58 20.73 -15.45
N HIS A 34 12.53 20.02 -15.04
CA HIS A 34 12.44 18.54 -15.19
C HIS A 34 11.11 18.02 -15.75
N VAL A 35 10.25 18.90 -16.27
CA VAL A 35 8.92 18.57 -16.85
C VAL A 35 9.00 17.38 -17.82
N VAL A 36 10.01 17.34 -18.69
CA VAL A 36 10.07 16.37 -19.79
C VAL A 36 10.27 14.93 -19.30
N ILE A 37 11.07 14.72 -18.25
CA ILE A 37 11.36 13.37 -17.73
C ILE A 37 10.18 12.85 -16.89
N GLN A 38 9.56 13.72 -16.08
CA GLN A 38 8.42 13.34 -15.24
C GLN A 38 7.17 13.02 -16.07
N ILE A 39 6.89 13.78 -17.14
CA ILE A 39 5.78 13.47 -18.06
C ILE A 39 6.00 12.11 -18.74
N PHE A 40 7.24 11.80 -19.14
CA PHE A 40 7.56 10.54 -19.81
C PHE A 40 7.42 9.33 -18.87
N LEU A 41 7.88 9.47 -17.61
CA LEU A 41 7.74 8.43 -16.60
C LEU A 41 6.28 8.20 -16.19
N HIS A 42 5.50 9.28 -16.03
CA HIS A 42 4.09 9.18 -15.69
C HIS A 42 3.27 8.52 -16.82
N ARG A 43 3.59 8.81 -18.09
CA ARG A 43 2.94 8.19 -19.26
C ARG A 43 3.33 6.72 -19.46
N ALA A 44 4.46 6.29 -18.91
CA ALA A 44 4.92 4.89 -18.92
C ALA A 44 4.41 4.07 -17.72
N GLY A 45 3.65 4.67 -16.79
CA GLY A 45 3.25 4.00 -15.55
C GLY A 45 4.43 3.69 -14.61
N ALA A 46 5.57 4.33 -14.83
CA ALA A 46 6.76 4.13 -14.00
C ALA A 46 6.73 5.13 -12.84
N TYR A 47 6.55 4.62 -11.61
CA TYR A 47 6.70 5.43 -10.40
C TYR A 47 8.09 6.05 -10.33
N SER A 48 8.20 7.24 -9.73
CA SER A 48 9.53 7.80 -9.45
C SER A 48 10.30 6.80 -8.54
N PRO A 49 11.63 6.66 -8.71
CA PRO A 49 12.42 5.76 -7.85
C PRO A 49 12.25 6.06 -6.36
N THR A 50 12.02 7.32 -6.00
CA THR A 50 11.76 7.71 -4.61
C THR A 50 10.40 7.22 -4.14
N LEU A 51 9.35 7.35 -4.96
CA LEU A 51 7.99 6.90 -4.63
C LEU A 51 7.95 5.38 -4.43
N ASP A 52 8.55 4.62 -5.35
CA ASP A 52 8.69 3.17 -5.22
C ASP A 52 9.41 2.77 -3.91
N ARG A 53 10.49 3.49 -3.54
CA ARG A 53 11.19 3.25 -2.28
C ARG A 53 10.33 3.56 -1.06
N VAL A 54 9.53 4.62 -1.07
CA VAL A 54 8.57 4.90 0.01
C VAL A 54 7.55 3.78 0.11
N THR A 55 6.91 3.43 -1.00
CA THR A 55 5.87 2.39 -1.04
C THR A 55 6.38 1.08 -0.47
N ARG A 56 7.57 0.63 -0.93
CA ARG A 56 8.19 -0.60 -0.39
C ARG A 56 8.55 -0.49 1.08
N SER A 57 9.05 0.67 1.52
CA SER A 57 9.44 0.87 2.93
C SER A 57 8.23 0.88 3.85
N VAL A 58 7.15 1.56 3.45
CA VAL A 58 5.86 1.56 4.15
C VAL A 58 5.32 0.14 4.26
N LEU A 59 5.16 -0.56 3.13
CA LEU A 59 4.64 -1.93 3.11
C LEU A 59 5.49 -2.91 3.92
N ALA A 60 6.82 -2.81 3.83
CA ALA A 60 7.72 -3.66 4.60
C ALA A 60 7.58 -3.40 6.10
N ALA A 61 7.49 -2.12 6.51
CA ALA A 61 7.38 -1.74 7.91
C ALA A 61 6.05 -2.15 8.55
N THR A 62 4.94 -1.92 7.86
CA THR A 62 3.58 -2.21 8.36
C THR A 62 3.24 -3.70 8.33
N LYS A 63 3.90 -4.49 7.47
CA LYS A 63 3.72 -5.95 7.41
C LYS A 63 4.75 -6.73 8.22
N TYR A 64 5.71 -6.07 8.87
CA TYR A 64 6.75 -6.77 9.59
C TYR A 64 6.19 -7.41 10.87
N PRO A 65 6.17 -8.76 11.01
CA PRO A 65 5.47 -9.43 12.11
C PRO A 65 6.08 -9.22 13.49
N ARG A 66 7.33 -8.72 13.56
CA ARG A 66 7.95 -8.39 14.85
C ARG A 66 7.55 -7.01 15.37
N TRP A 67 7.04 -6.13 14.50
CA TRP A 67 6.58 -4.79 14.90
C TRP A 67 5.06 -4.72 15.00
N ASN A 68 4.35 -5.67 14.39
CA ASN A 68 2.90 -5.68 14.32
C ASN A 68 2.39 -7.02 14.82
N ASN A 69 1.35 -7.01 15.63
CA ASN A 69 0.68 -8.23 16.03
C ASN A 69 -0.17 -8.80 14.86
N VAL A 70 -0.85 -9.92 15.11
CA VAL A 70 -1.76 -10.57 14.14
C VAL A 70 -2.93 -9.68 13.69
N GLN A 71 -3.23 -8.62 14.43
CA GLN A 71 -4.26 -7.63 14.12
C GLN A 71 -3.70 -6.37 13.42
N GLY A 72 -2.41 -6.36 13.07
CA GLY A 72 -1.76 -5.18 12.49
C GLY A 72 -1.56 -4.02 13.48
N ILE A 73 -1.81 -4.21 14.78
CA ILE A 73 -1.54 -3.22 15.82
C ILE A 73 -0.06 -3.27 16.16
N LEU A 74 0.55 -2.09 16.31
CA LEU A 74 1.97 -1.96 16.53
C LEU A 74 2.31 -2.50 17.92
N ASN A 75 3.10 -3.57 17.96
CA ASN A 75 3.55 -4.25 19.16
C ASN A 75 5.07 -4.09 19.25
N ILE A 76 5.54 -3.15 20.07
CA ILE A 76 6.96 -2.85 20.21
C ILE A 76 7.44 -3.30 21.59
N ASN A 77 7.45 -4.63 21.77
CA ASN A 77 8.01 -5.26 22.97
C ASN A 77 9.54 -5.40 22.89
N ASP A 78 10.16 -5.31 21.71
CA ASP A 78 11.51 -5.84 21.51
C ASP A 78 12.65 -4.95 22.07
N ASP A 79 12.41 -3.66 22.40
CA ASP A 79 13.54 -2.76 22.76
C ASP A 79 13.24 -1.69 23.82
N GLY A 80 11.99 -1.48 24.24
CA GLY A 80 11.62 -0.36 25.12
C GLY A 80 11.86 1.03 24.50
N LYS A 81 12.02 1.15 23.16
CA LYS A 81 12.40 2.41 22.48
C LYS A 81 11.24 3.06 21.71
N VAL A 82 11.44 4.35 21.45
CA VAL A 82 10.67 5.35 20.67
C VAL A 82 10.31 4.93 19.22
N GLY A 83 10.64 3.71 18.77
CA GLY A 83 10.48 3.32 17.36
C GLY A 83 9.04 3.35 16.85
N ALA A 84 8.05 3.25 17.75
CA ALA A 84 6.64 3.42 17.41
C ALA A 84 6.35 4.82 16.87
N SER A 85 6.75 5.84 17.63
CA SER A 85 6.43 7.21 17.28
C SER A 85 7.18 7.66 16.04
N SER A 86 8.43 7.22 15.82
CA SER A 86 9.14 7.48 14.57
C SER A 86 8.43 6.87 13.36
N LEU A 87 7.94 5.64 13.47
CA LEU A 87 7.20 4.99 12.38
C LEU A 87 5.87 5.70 12.11
N ILE A 88 5.08 5.94 13.17
CA ILE A 88 3.79 6.64 13.07
C ILE A 88 3.97 8.05 12.51
N ARG A 89 5.03 8.77 12.91
CA ARG A 89 5.37 10.10 12.38
C ARG A 89 5.72 10.03 10.89
N GLY A 90 6.56 9.08 10.49
CA GLY A 90 6.89 8.86 9.08
C GLY A 90 5.64 8.58 8.24
N LEU A 91 4.76 7.71 8.71
CA LEU A 91 3.48 7.42 8.06
C LEU A 91 2.55 8.65 8.03
N SER A 92 2.48 9.42 9.11
CA SER A 92 1.73 10.68 9.14
C SER A 92 2.24 11.71 8.14
N ASN A 93 3.54 11.73 7.84
CA ASN A 93 4.12 12.62 6.82
C ASN A 93 3.77 12.16 5.40
N VAL A 94 3.62 10.84 5.18
CA VAL A 94 3.09 10.32 3.90
C VAL A 94 1.67 10.84 3.69
N LEU A 95 0.81 10.79 4.71
CA LEU A 95 -0.55 11.34 4.62
C LEU A 95 -0.58 12.86 4.43
N ALA A 96 0.33 13.58 5.10
CA ALA A 96 0.43 15.02 4.99
C ALA A 96 0.69 15.50 3.56
N ASN A 97 1.37 14.68 2.76
CA ASN A 97 1.71 15.02 1.37
C ASN A 97 1.07 14.02 0.40
N LYS A 98 -0.18 13.61 0.65
CA LYS A 98 -0.91 12.61 -0.16
C LYS A 98 -0.88 12.87 -1.68
N GLU A 99 -0.86 14.13 -2.08
CA GLU A 99 -0.78 14.55 -3.48
C GLU A 99 0.52 14.09 -4.18
N SER A 100 1.59 13.87 -3.40
CA SER A 100 2.90 13.45 -3.90
C SER A 100 3.09 11.92 -4.00
N TYR A 101 2.24 11.10 -3.38
CA TYR A 101 2.41 9.63 -3.33
C TYR A 101 1.39 8.83 -4.14
N GLY A 102 0.37 9.49 -4.68
CA GLY A 102 -0.77 8.81 -5.30
C GLY A 102 -1.72 8.21 -4.27
N SER A 103 -2.96 7.96 -4.70
CA SER A 103 -4.03 7.46 -3.85
C SER A 103 -3.66 6.16 -3.14
N ASP A 104 -3.01 5.22 -3.84
CA ASP A 104 -2.83 3.86 -3.32
C ASP A 104 -2.00 3.79 -2.03
N VAL A 105 -0.90 4.56 -1.97
CA VAL A 105 -0.03 4.58 -0.79
C VAL A 105 -0.71 5.33 0.35
N SER A 106 -1.34 6.47 0.04
CA SER A 106 -2.06 7.25 1.03
C SER A 106 -3.25 6.47 1.61
N ASP A 107 -4.06 5.83 0.77
CA ASP A 107 -5.20 5.00 1.17
C ASP A 107 -4.75 3.81 2.03
N TYR A 108 -3.63 3.17 1.66
CA TYR A 108 -3.03 2.12 2.47
C TYR A 108 -2.62 2.63 3.85
N VAL A 109 -1.96 3.79 3.92
CA VAL A 109 -1.52 4.39 5.19
C VAL A 109 -2.71 4.91 6.00
N GLU A 110 -3.75 5.45 5.37
CA GLU A 110 -5.01 5.86 6.01
C GLU A 110 -5.67 4.64 6.66
N GLY A 111 -5.80 3.54 5.92
CA GLY A 111 -6.36 2.28 6.43
C GLY A 111 -5.48 1.60 7.49
N TYR A 112 -4.18 1.92 7.53
CA TYR A 112 -3.26 1.39 8.53
C TYR A 112 -3.27 2.21 9.84
N LEU A 113 -3.41 3.54 9.75
CA LEU A 113 -3.41 4.42 10.91
C LEU A 113 -4.81 4.63 11.50
N GLY A 114 -5.83 4.67 10.64
CA GLY A 114 -7.18 5.11 10.96
C GLY A 114 -8.20 4.00 11.11
N ASN A 115 -9.44 4.44 11.27
CA ASN A 115 -10.60 3.55 11.33
C ASN A 115 -11.02 3.16 9.92
N GLN A 116 -11.52 1.93 9.80
CA GLN A 116 -12.14 1.43 8.58
C GLN A 116 -12.97 2.50 7.90
N VAL A 117 -12.56 2.90 6.69
CA VAL A 117 -13.56 3.12 5.67
C VAL A 117 -13.82 1.72 5.11
N GLU A 118 -15.05 1.22 5.25
CA GLU A 118 -15.52 0.13 4.41
C GLU A 118 -15.55 0.62 2.97
N VAL A 119 -14.38 0.66 2.32
CA VAL A 119 -14.36 0.88 0.89
C VAL A 119 -14.71 -0.46 0.27
N SER A 120 -16.00 -0.64 -0.04
CA SER A 120 -16.47 -1.66 -0.97
C SER A 120 -15.92 -1.32 -2.37
N VAL A 121 -14.62 -1.50 -2.59
CA VAL A 121 -14.02 -1.44 -3.93
C VAL A 121 -14.12 -2.83 -4.53
N SER A 122 -15.13 -3.02 -5.37
CA SER A 122 -15.20 -4.16 -6.28
C SER A 122 -14.25 -3.90 -7.45
N ILE A 123 -12.94 -4.07 -7.24
CA ILE A 123 -11.97 -4.14 -8.34
C ILE A 123 -11.01 -5.29 -8.06
N ASN A 124 -11.03 -6.27 -8.98
CA ASN A 124 -10.18 -7.45 -8.97
C ASN A 124 -8.71 -7.06 -9.16
N PHE A 125 -7.97 -6.84 -8.07
CA PHE A 125 -6.54 -7.14 -8.06
C PHE A 125 -6.15 -7.73 -6.69
N PHE A 126 -5.61 -8.94 -6.78
CA PHE A 126 -5.44 -9.91 -5.73
C PHE A 126 -4.50 -9.44 -4.61
N TRP A 127 -5.07 -8.97 -3.50
CA TRP A 127 -4.44 -9.01 -2.16
C TRP A 127 -5.43 -9.59 -1.14
N PRO A 128 -5.41 -10.91 -0.90
CA PRO A 128 -6.05 -11.48 0.28
C PRO A 128 -5.05 -11.37 1.45
N ILE A 129 -5.36 -10.50 2.40
CA ILE A 129 -5.21 -10.63 3.87
C ILE A 129 -5.58 -9.25 4.42
N LEU A 130 -6.81 -9.14 4.93
CA LEU A 130 -7.34 -7.98 5.64
C LEU A 130 -6.45 -7.71 6.86
N THR A 131 -5.46 -6.83 6.71
CA THR A 131 -4.65 -6.34 7.84
C THR A 131 -5.22 -4.99 8.24
N GLN A 132 -6.40 -5.00 8.87
CA GLN A 132 -6.99 -3.78 9.41
C GLN A 132 -6.12 -3.29 10.55
N SER A 133 -5.28 -2.30 10.30
CA SER A 133 -4.42 -1.78 11.36
C SER A 133 -5.16 -0.61 12.01
N ARG A 134 -5.43 -0.77 13.31
CA ARG A 134 -6.40 0.02 14.09
C ARG A 134 -5.69 0.88 15.12
N GLN A 135 -4.58 1.54 14.75
CA GLN A 135 -3.70 2.17 15.75
C GLN A 135 -4.43 3.24 16.55
N TYR A 136 -5.19 4.11 15.87
CA TYR A 136 -5.98 5.15 16.54
C TYR A 136 -7.00 4.59 17.53
N ASN A 137 -7.83 3.63 17.11
CA ASN A 137 -8.81 3.00 18.00
C ASN A 137 -8.17 2.16 19.10
N ALA A 138 -7.06 1.47 18.83
CA ALA A 138 -6.33 0.73 19.85
C ALA A 138 -5.83 1.67 20.95
N VAL A 139 -5.32 2.86 20.59
CA VAL A 139 -4.92 3.88 21.57
C VAL A 139 -6.13 4.45 22.31
N LEU A 140 -7.23 4.72 21.61
CA LEU A 140 -8.42 5.33 22.22
C LEU A 140 -9.14 4.37 23.18
N GLU A 141 -9.37 3.14 22.76
CA GLU A 141 -10.22 2.16 23.45
C GLU A 141 -9.44 1.26 24.43
N GLN A 142 -8.18 0.95 24.11
CA GLN A 142 -7.45 -0.11 24.81
C GLN A 142 -6.26 0.42 25.60
N ALA A 143 -5.62 1.50 25.15
CA ALA A 143 -4.45 2.03 25.85
C ALA A 143 -4.78 2.86 27.10
N THR A 144 -6.06 3.11 27.39
CA THR A 144 -6.50 3.85 28.58
C THR A 144 -6.99 2.90 29.68
N ARG A 145 -6.77 3.26 30.94
CA ARG A 145 -7.37 2.57 32.08
C ARG A 145 -8.70 3.23 32.44
N ASN A 146 -9.80 2.48 32.46
CA ASN A 146 -11.09 2.93 33.00
C ASN A 146 -11.52 4.34 32.51
N GLY A 147 -11.22 4.69 31.25
CA GLY A 147 -11.55 6.00 30.68
C GLY A 147 -10.70 7.17 31.20
N THR A 148 -9.55 6.91 31.84
CA THR A 148 -8.57 7.96 32.19
C THR A 148 -7.78 8.40 30.96
N ASN A 149 -7.25 9.64 30.99
CA ASN A 149 -6.37 10.17 29.94
C ASN A 149 -4.89 9.78 30.14
N VAL A 150 -4.63 8.66 30.83
CA VAL A 150 -3.28 8.12 31.02
C VAL A 150 -3.13 6.93 30.10
N TYR A 151 -2.36 7.13 29.04
CA TYR A 151 -2.12 6.10 28.04
C TYR A 151 -0.97 5.20 28.47
N GLY A 152 -1.16 3.90 28.43
CA GLY A 152 -0.14 2.91 28.75
C GLY A 152 0.21 2.04 27.55
N TYR A 153 1.33 1.35 27.68
CA TYR A 153 1.74 0.28 26.76
C TYR A 153 1.49 -1.11 27.40
N PRO A 154 1.18 -2.18 26.62
CA PRO A 154 0.90 -2.23 25.17
C PRO A 154 -0.50 -1.74 24.79
N TRP A 155 -0.70 -1.32 23.53
CA TRP A 155 -2.02 -0.92 22.98
C TRP A 155 -2.91 -2.11 22.60
N LEU A 156 -2.69 -3.27 23.21
CA LEU A 156 -3.40 -4.54 22.92
C LEU A 156 -4.42 -4.91 23.99
N GLY A 157 -4.63 -4.01 24.94
CA GLY A 157 -5.51 -4.21 26.08
C GLY A 157 -5.19 -3.22 27.20
N PRO A 158 -5.97 -3.26 28.29
CA PRO A 158 -5.76 -2.38 29.42
C PRO A 158 -4.30 -2.49 29.92
N PRO A 159 -3.63 -1.38 30.25
CA PRO A 159 -2.24 -1.41 30.69
C PRO A 159 -2.06 -2.33 31.90
N HIS A 160 -1.14 -3.31 31.80
CA HIS A 160 -0.94 -4.35 32.82
C HIS A 160 -0.37 -3.81 34.15
N SER A 161 0.30 -2.66 34.14
CA SER A 161 0.82 -2.01 35.34
C SER A 161 0.58 -0.51 35.29
N VAL A 162 -0.35 -0.05 36.12
CA VAL A 162 -0.78 1.37 36.20
C VAL A 162 0.00 2.15 37.25
N ALA A 163 1.03 1.54 37.84
CA ALA A 163 1.73 2.15 38.97
C ALA A 163 2.57 3.37 38.57
N ASN A 164 2.97 3.47 37.29
CA ASN A 164 3.93 4.48 36.86
C ASN A 164 3.42 5.22 35.63
N TYR A 165 3.07 6.50 35.80
CA TYR A 165 2.98 7.42 34.68
C TYR A 165 4.30 7.39 33.90
N SER A 166 4.23 7.14 32.59
CA SER A 166 5.38 7.19 31.69
C SER A 166 5.17 8.30 30.67
N ALA A 167 6.00 9.34 30.75
CA ALA A 167 5.99 10.43 29.77
C ALA A 167 6.26 9.91 28.35
N GLU A 168 7.07 8.85 28.21
CA GLU A 168 7.36 8.24 26.92
C GLU A 168 6.12 7.56 26.32
N GLU A 169 5.33 6.86 27.13
CA GLU A 169 4.09 6.21 26.68
C GLU A 169 3.03 7.24 26.30
N GLN A 170 2.91 8.34 27.07
CA GLN A 170 2.04 9.46 26.71
C GLN A 170 2.44 10.09 25.36
N LEU A 171 3.75 10.28 25.13
CA LEU A 171 4.25 10.86 23.89
C LEU A 171 3.98 9.94 22.69
N LYS A 172 4.15 8.62 22.87
CA LYS A 172 3.84 7.63 21.84
C LYS A 172 2.34 7.65 21.49
N ALA A 173 1.47 7.60 22.50
CA ALA A 173 0.02 7.68 22.28
C ALA A 173 -0.37 9.00 21.60
N THR A 174 0.19 10.13 22.06
CA THR A 174 -0.03 11.46 21.47
C THR A 174 0.36 11.49 19.99
N SER A 175 1.46 10.84 19.60
CA SER A 175 1.86 10.78 18.18
C SER A 175 0.82 10.07 17.29
N VAL A 176 0.20 9.00 17.80
CA VAL A 176 -0.88 8.29 17.10
C VAL A 176 -2.15 9.14 17.05
N LEU A 177 -2.52 9.78 18.16
CA LEU A 177 -3.70 10.64 18.23
C LEU A 177 -3.59 11.84 17.28
N ILE A 178 -2.44 12.51 17.24
CA ILE A 178 -2.17 13.61 16.30
C ILE A 178 -2.25 13.11 14.85
N ALA A 179 -1.71 11.93 14.55
CA ALA A 179 -1.84 11.32 13.23
C ALA A 179 -3.31 11.03 12.90
N GLY A 180 -4.10 10.59 13.88
CA GLY A 180 -5.55 10.34 13.75
C GLY A 180 -6.37 11.60 13.45
N ILE A 181 -6.04 12.75 14.05
CA ILE A 181 -6.71 14.03 13.76
C ILE A 181 -6.64 14.36 12.26
N ARG A 182 -5.51 14.05 11.61
CA ARG A 182 -5.32 14.26 10.16
C ARG A 182 -6.18 13.35 9.29
N LEU A 183 -6.59 12.20 9.82
CA LEU A 183 -7.52 11.29 9.13
C LEU A 183 -8.96 11.81 9.20
N SER A 184 -9.30 12.49 10.29
CA SER A 184 -10.64 13.06 10.52
C SER A 184 -10.91 14.33 9.71
N SER A 185 -9.94 14.87 8.97
CA SER A 185 -10.13 16.09 8.16
C SER A 185 -10.81 15.84 6.81
N LYS A 186 -11.35 14.64 6.55
CA LYS A 186 -12.39 14.49 5.52
C LYS A 186 -13.61 15.27 6.03
N PRO A 187 -14.20 16.19 5.26
CA PRO A 187 -15.34 16.97 5.71
C PRO A 187 -16.51 16.02 6.01
N GLU A 188 -16.66 15.67 7.28
CA GLU A 188 -17.85 15.03 7.77
C GLU A 188 -18.98 16.03 7.55
N LYS A 189 -19.95 15.63 6.73
CA LYS A 189 -21.17 16.39 6.52
C LYS A 189 -21.75 16.66 7.93
N PRO A 190 -22.04 17.93 8.28
CA PRO A 190 -22.36 18.27 9.67
C PRO A 190 -23.49 17.37 10.20
N PRO A 191 -23.40 16.91 11.47
CA PRO A 191 -24.45 16.09 12.06
C PRO A 191 -25.79 16.85 11.95
N PRO A 192 -26.88 16.19 11.54
CA PRO A 192 -28.16 16.87 11.41
C PRO A 192 -28.56 17.42 12.77
N LEU A 193 -28.70 18.73 12.86
CA LEU A 193 -29.19 19.42 14.05
C LEU A 193 -30.58 18.85 14.39
N GLU A 194 -30.71 18.23 15.56
CA GLU A 194 -31.97 17.66 16.05
C GLU A 194 -33.06 18.73 16.08
N THR A 195 -33.98 18.67 15.10
CA THR A 195 -35.23 19.43 15.08
C THR A 195 -36.38 18.41 15.04
N PRO A 196 -37.44 18.58 15.85
CA PRO A 196 -38.34 17.49 16.20
C PRO A 196 -39.18 16.98 15.02
N ARG A 197 -39.40 15.66 15.07
CA ARG A 197 -40.30 14.82 14.25
C ARG A 197 -41.29 15.60 13.37
N SER A 198 -41.05 15.53 12.07
CA SER A 198 -42.14 15.47 11.09
C SER A 198 -41.80 14.42 10.04
N SER A 199 -42.64 13.39 9.97
CA SER A 199 -42.54 12.26 9.04
C SER A 199 -42.61 12.77 7.60
N ARG A 200 -41.46 12.78 6.90
CA ARG A 200 -41.40 13.04 5.47
C ARG A 200 -40.77 11.83 4.78
N ASN A 201 -41.64 11.03 4.15
CA ASN A 201 -41.25 9.92 3.29
C ASN A 201 -40.34 10.44 2.18
N THR A 202 -39.09 9.99 2.16
CA THR A 202 -38.16 10.24 1.06
C THR A 202 -37.98 8.94 0.30
N ASN A 203 -38.48 8.91 -0.93
CA ASN A 203 -38.34 7.78 -1.83
C ASN A 203 -36.88 7.67 -2.25
N SER A 204 -36.17 6.68 -1.72
CA SER A 204 -34.77 6.44 -2.04
C SER A 204 -34.64 5.87 -3.46
N ASN A 205 -33.95 6.58 -4.35
CA ASN A 205 -33.62 6.12 -5.70
C ASN A 205 -32.51 5.03 -5.72
N ALA A 206 -32.41 4.22 -4.67
CA ALA A 206 -31.43 3.15 -4.52
C ALA A 206 -31.63 2.02 -5.55
N GLY A 207 -32.86 1.84 -6.06
CA GLY A 207 -33.18 0.78 -7.02
C GLY A 207 -32.46 0.90 -8.37
N VAL A 208 -32.12 2.11 -8.82
CA VAL A 208 -31.50 2.33 -10.14
C VAL A 208 -30.03 1.93 -10.15
N ILE A 209 -29.32 2.12 -9.04
CA ILE A 209 -27.89 1.79 -8.92
C ILE A 209 -27.69 0.27 -8.79
N VAL A 210 -28.57 -0.41 -8.06
CA VAL A 210 -28.51 -1.88 -7.90
C VAL A 210 -28.84 -2.60 -9.20
N GLY A 211 -29.75 -2.05 -10.03
CA GLY A 211 -30.11 -2.65 -11.33
C GLY A 211 -28.96 -2.66 -12.35
N GLY A 212 -28.08 -1.65 -12.34
CA GLY A 212 -26.96 -1.55 -13.29
C GLY A 212 -25.89 -2.64 -13.09
N ILE A 213 -25.61 -3.01 -11.84
CA ILE A 213 -24.52 -3.95 -11.52
C ILE A 213 -24.90 -5.39 -11.89
N LEU A 214 -26.13 -5.81 -11.59
CA LEU A 214 -26.62 -7.13 -11.99
C LEU A 214 -26.72 -7.27 -13.52
N GLY A 215 -27.15 -6.22 -14.22
CA GLY A 215 -27.20 -6.21 -15.69
C GLY A 215 -25.80 -6.28 -16.33
N GLY A 216 -24.83 -5.53 -15.79
CA GLY A 216 -23.46 -5.51 -16.30
C GLY A 216 -22.74 -6.85 -16.15
N LEU A 217 -22.92 -7.55 -15.02
CA LEU A 217 -22.32 -8.86 -14.77
C LEU A 217 -22.81 -9.93 -15.75
N LEU A 218 -24.12 -9.96 -16.01
CA LEU A 218 -24.74 -10.86 -16.99
C LEU A 218 -24.28 -10.57 -18.43
N PHE A 219 -24.18 -9.29 -18.80
CA PHE A 219 -23.70 -8.91 -20.12
C PHE A 219 -22.22 -9.25 -20.33
N ALA A 220 -21.36 -8.97 -19.33
CA ALA A 220 -19.94 -9.28 -19.40
C ALA A 220 -19.69 -10.78 -19.52
N THR A 221 -20.43 -11.62 -18.77
CA THR A 221 -20.30 -13.08 -18.89
C THR A 221 -20.69 -13.60 -20.27
N LEU A 222 -21.77 -13.08 -20.87
CA LEU A 222 -22.18 -13.44 -22.23
C LEU A 222 -21.13 -13.04 -23.28
N VAL A 223 -20.52 -11.86 -23.15
CA VAL A 223 -19.47 -11.40 -24.07
C VAL A 223 -18.22 -12.27 -23.98
N ILE A 224 -17.79 -12.66 -22.76
CA ILE A 224 -16.63 -13.53 -22.55
C ILE A 224 -16.90 -14.93 -23.13
N ILE A 225 -18.06 -15.51 -22.85
CA ILE A 225 -18.43 -16.83 -23.39
C ILE A 225 -18.52 -16.79 -24.92
N GLY A 226 -19.17 -15.76 -25.48
CA GLY A 226 -19.30 -15.58 -26.93
C GLY A 226 -17.94 -15.44 -27.62
N SER A 227 -17.04 -14.62 -27.06
CA SER A 227 -15.69 -14.44 -27.61
C SER A 227 -14.85 -15.72 -27.54
N LEU A 228 -14.91 -16.48 -26.44
CA LEU A 228 -14.23 -17.78 -26.33
C LEU A 228 -14.73 -18.80 -27.35
N LEU A 229 -16.04 -18.86 -27.62
CA LEU A 229 -16.60 -19.76 -28.62
C LEU A 229 -16.17 -19.40 -30.06
N ILE A 230 -16.06 -18.10 -30.37
CA ILE A 230 -15.57 -17.65 -31.68
C ILE A 230 -14.09 -18.01 -31.86
N ILE A 231 -13.27 -17.83 -30.83
CA ILE A 231 -11.84 -18.18 -30.86
C ILE A 231 -11.66 -19.69 -31.05
N ARG A 232 -12.41 -20.53 -30.30
CA ARG A 232 -12.38 -21.99 -30.47
C ARG A 232 -12.76 -22.42 -31.88
N ARG A 233 -13.85 -21.88 -32.45
CA ARG A 233 -14.27 -22.17 -33.82
C ARG A 233 -13.23 -21.74 -34.87
N ARG A 234 -12.49 -20.66 -34.63
CA ARG A 234 -11.40 -20.23 -35.53
C ARG A 234 -10.19 -21.15 -35.44
N HIS A 235 -9.86 -21.64 -34.25
CA HIS A 235 -8.72 -22.53 -34.06
C HIS A 235 -8.88 -23.87 -34.79
N GLU A 236 -10.09 -24.44 -34.80
CA GLU A 236 -10.39 -25.68 -35.53
C GLU A 236 -10.23 -25.52 -37.05
N ARG A 237 -10.55 -24.34 -37.60
CA ARG A 237 -10.40 -24.08 -39.04
C ARG A 237 -8.94 -23.91 -39.48
N ASN A 238 -8.05 -23.53 -38.56
CA ASN A 238 -6.64 -23.29 -38.89
C ASN A 238 -5.80 -24.58 -38.84
N SER A 239 -6.22 -25.61 -38.09
CA SER A 239 -5.49 -26.88 -38.05
C SER A 239 -5.60 -27.69 -39.35
N ASN A 240 -6.63 -27.46 -40.16
CA ASN A 240 -6.79 -28.14 -41.45
C ASN A 240 -5.98 -27.51 -42.60
N ARG A 241 -5.28 -26.38 -42.38
CA ARG A 241 -4.48 -25.71 -43.42
C ARG A 241 -2.97 -25.98 -43.33
N VAL A 242 -2.49 -26.66 -42.30
CA VAL A 242 -1.05 -26.85 -42.05
C VAL A 242 -0.55 -28.24 -42.50
N SER A 243 -1.42 -29.13 -42.98
CA SER A 243 -1.00 -30.46 -43.47
C SER A 243 -0.66 -30.54 -44.97
N GLU A 244 -0.60 -29.42 -45.70
CA GLU A 244 -0.32 -29.41 -47.15
C GLU A 244 0.83 -28.44 -47.52
N SER A 245 1.97 -28.55 -46.83
CA SER A 245 3.27 -28.07 -47.33
C SER A 245 4.42 -28.66 -46.51
N VAL A 246 4.67 -29.96 -46.69
CA VAL A 246 5.95 -30.59 -46.33
C VAL A 246 6.50 -31.20 -47.62
N GLY A 247 6.99 -30.31 -48.48
CA GLY A 247 7.89 -30.66 -49.57
C GLY A 247 9.32 -30.32 -49.16
N ASP A 248 10.17 -31.34 -49.17
CA ASP A 248 11.64 -31.32 -49.26
C ASP A 248 12.41 -30.21 -48.53
N ILE A 249 13.01 -30.57 -47.39
CA ILE A 249 14.24 -29.92 -46.93
C ILE A 249 15.27 -31.01 -46.60
N GLN A 250 16.31 -31.06 -47.43
CA GLN A 250 17.50 -31.89 -47.24
C GLN A 250 18.25 -31.55 -45.94
N PRO A 251 18.91 -32.54 -45.30
CA PRO A 251 19.78 -32.31 -44.16
C PRO A 251 21.11 -31.67 -44.58
N PHE A 252 21.45 -30.53 -44.00
CA PHE A 252 22.79 -29.94 -44.09
C PHE A 252 23.78 -30.61 -43.12
N PRO A 253 25.07 -30.71 -43.49
CA PRO A 253 26.09 -31.36 -42.69
C PRO A 253 26.55 -30.51 -41.51
N VAL A 254 26.85 -31.21 -40.42
CA VAL A 254 27.30 -30.67 -39.13
C VAL A 254 28.74 -30.14 -39.28
N GLY A 255 28.92 -28.83 -39.11
CA GLY A 255 30.23 -28.16 -39.08
C GLY A 255 30.57 -27.65 -37.68
N PHE A 256 31.59 -28.27 -37.08
CA PHE A 256 32.30 -27.85 -35.86
C PHE A 256 32.98 -26.49 -36.05
N THR A 257 32.77 -25.52 -35.14
CA THR A 257 33.74 -24.44 -34.81
C THR A 257 33.44 -23.91 -33.39
N THR A 258 34.24 -24.27 -32.39
CA THR A 258 35.34 -23.46 -31.81
C THR A 258 34.94 -22.02 -31.45
N ALA A 259 34.60 -21.81 -30.17
CA ALA A 259 34.72 -20.51 -29.50
C ALA A 259 34.94 -20.71 -27.98
N GLU A 260 36.01 -21.42 -27.66
CA GLU A 260 36.72 -21.29 -26.40
C GLU A 260 37.57 -20.02 -26.50
N ARG A 261 37.15 -18.94 -25.84
CA ARG A 261 37.96 -17.78 -25.41
C ARG A 261 37.00 -16.70 -24.91
N VAL A 262 36.98 -16.47 -23.60
CA VAL A 262 37.12 -15.17 -22.91
C VAL A 262 36.97 -15.49 -21.41
N CYS A 263 38.04 -16.02 -20.83
CA CYS A 263 38.26 -16.15 -19.39
C CYS A 263 39.74 -15.87 -19.12
N ARG A 264 40.14 -14.59 -19.21
CA ARG A 264 41.37 -14.01 -18.63
C ARG A 264 41.35 -12.51 -18.90
N GLU A 265 42.11 -11.75 -18.11
CA GLU A 265 42.03 -10.28 -17.91
C GLU A 265 40.79 -9.89 -17.10
N SER A 266 40.82 -9.70 -15.78
CA SER A 266 41.63 -8.65 -15.16
C SER A 266 41.67 -8.84 -13.63
N SER A 267 42.68 -9.52 -13.12
CA SER A 267 43.09 -9.43 -11.71
C SER A 267 44.52 -8.92 -11.66
N SER A 268 44.68 -7.60 -11.69
CA SER A 268 45.94 -6.95 -11.36
C SER A 268 45.67 -5.46 -11.32
N ILE A 269 45.60 -4.89 -10.13
CA ILE A 269 46.26 -3.63 -9.77
C ILE A 269 46.22 -3.59 -8.24
N ALA A 270 47.38 -3.84 -7.65
CA ALA A 270 47.70 -3.56 -6.28
C ALA A 270 48.85 -2.53 -6.27
N LYS A 271 48.73 -1.58 -5.33
CA LYS A 271 49.81 -0.84 -4.64
C LYS A 271 50.54 0.27 -5.43
N PRO A 272 51.20 1.23 -4.73
CA PRO A 272 51.64 1.26 -3.32
C PRO A 272 50.65 1.84 -2.31
#